data_AF-D2GXT9-F1
#
_entry.id   AF-D2GXT9-F1
#
_cell.length_a   1.000
_cell.length_b   1.000
_cell.length_c   1.000
_cell.angle_alpha   90.00
_cell.angle_beta   90.00
_cell.angle_gamma   90.00
#
_symmetry.space_group_name_H-M   'P 1'
#
loop_
_entity.id
_entity.type
_entity.pdbx_description
1 polymer ?
#
loop_
_entity_poly.entity_id
_entity_poly.type
_entity_poly.pdbx_seq_one_letter_code
_entity_poly.pdbx_strand_id
1 'polypeptide(L)'
;MEALFTAPSLKGDSPRLERHRAAPASPRAHLIPAPPLSPATWVTGAPLALTGEAKLPGAGVPGTGSFCVRPAPSGWPELPGRCGHDGASPFLASVLHNGLGRYVQQLQRLSFSLSRDAPSSRGAREFVEREVADFARRNPGVVIYVNSRPCCVPRVVAEYLNGAVREESIHCKSVEEIATLVQKLADQSGLEVIRIRKPFHTDSPSIQGQWHPFTNKPTTLGGLRPREVQDAALAQTQVP
;
A
#
# COMPACT_ATOMS: atom_id res chain seq x y z
N MET A 1 62.41 -2.07 25.01
CA MET A 1 61.79 -2.01 26.34
C MET A 1 60.52 -2.82 26.28
N GLU A 2 60.62 -4.03 26.80
CA GLU A 2 59.51 -4.95 27.03
C GLU A 2 58.49 -4.29 27.96
N ALA A 3 57.20 -4.46 27.66
CA ALA A 3 56.13 -4.22 28.62
C ALA A 3 55.08 -5.31 28.44
N LEU A 4 55.35 -6.44 29.10
CA LEU A 4 54.39 -7.45 29.50
C LEU A 4 53.26 -6.76 30.28
N PHE A 5 52.01 -6.97 29.89
CA PHE A 5 50.87 -6.78 30.80
C PHE A 5 49.94 -7.99 30.77
N THR A 6 50.12 -8.74 31.86
CA THR A 6 49.35 -9.82 32.46
C THR A 6 47.84 -9.63 32.44
N ALA A 7 47.12 -10.68 32.04
CA ALA A 7 45.67 -10.82 32.23
C ALA A 7 45.33 -11.23 33.69
N PRO A 8 44.30 -10.65 34.32
CA PRO A 8 43.75 -11.21 35.54
C PRO A 8 42.58 -12.17 35.26
N SER A 9 42.73 -13.37 35.80
CA SER A 9 41.70 -14.38 36.02
C SER A 9 40.73 -13.94 37.12
N LEU A 10 39.43 -14.00 36.87
CA LEU A 10 38.41 -13.95 37.92
C LEU A 10 37.38 -15.06 37.71
N LYS A 11 37.37 -15.96 38.69
CA LYS A 11 36.37 -17.00 38.95
C LYS A 11 35.01 -16.38 39.27
N GLY A 12 33.96 -17.05 38.78
CA GLY A 12 32.74 -17.38 39.52
C GLY A 12 31.78 -16.25 39.86
N ASP A 13 30.60 -16.26 39.26
CA ASP A 13 29.36 -16.50 40.02
C ASP A 13 28.16 -16.64 39.09
N SER A 14 27.40 -17.72 39.28
CA SER A 14 26.14 -17.99 38.56
C SER A 14 24.98 -17.26 39.22
N PRO A 15 24.16 -16.48 38.50
CA PRO A 15 22.92 -15.95 39.05
C PRO A 15 21.79 -16.98 38.95
N ARG A 16 21.53 -17.56 40.12
CA ARG A 16 20.27 -18.08 40.70
C ARG A 16 18.99 -17.75 39.91
N LEU A 17 18.30 -18.82 39.51
CA LEU A 17 16.97 -18.87 38.91
C LEU A 17 15.90 -18.26 39.83
N GLU A 18 15.44 -17.05 39.52
CA GLU A 18 14.36 -16.38 40.23
C GLU A 18 13.01 -16.71 39.59
N ARG A 19 12.24 -17.58 40.27
CA ARG A 19 10.88 -17.97 39.90
C ARG A 19 9.92 -16.82 40.20
N HIS A 20 9.58 -16.03 39.20
CA HIS A 20 8.49 -15.06 39.31
C HIS A 20 7.13 -15.66 38.94
N ARG A 21 6.31 -15.76 39.99
CA ARG A 21 4.84 -15.90 40.09
C ARG A 21 4.04 -15.66 38.80
N ALA A 22 3.16 -16.62 38.50
CA ALA A 22 2.05 -16.48 37.56
C ALA A 22 1.08 -15.36 37.99
N ALA A 23 0.71 -14.51 37.03
CA ALA A 23 -0.32 -13.48 37.19
C ALA A 23 -1.74 -14.09 37.09
N PRO A 24 -2.73 -13.59 37.84
CA PRO A 24 -4.10 -14.09 37.79
C PRO A 24 -4.84 -13.69 36.50
N ALA A 25 -5.68 -14.59 36.02
CA ALA A 25 -6.50 -14.45 34.82
C ALA A 25 -7.52 -13.31 34.93
N SER A 26 -7.61 -12.49 33.88
CA SER A 26 -8.60 -11.41 33.74
C SER A 26 -9.97 -11.99 33.30
N PRO A 27 -11.10 -11.48 33.83
CA PRO A 27 -12.42 -12.02 33.53
C PRO A 27 -12.90 -11.73 32.10
N ARG A 28 -13.53 -12.74 31.48
CA ARG A 28 -14.17 -12.72 30.16
C ARG A 28 -15.18 -11.56 30.05
N ALA A 29 -14.97 -10.68 29.07
CA ALA A 29 -15.98 -9.73 28.62
C ALA A 29 -17.10 -10.48 27.87
N HIS A 30 -18.34 -10.28 28.29
CA HIS A 30 -19.53 -10.78 27.62
C HIS A 30 -19.74 -10.04 26.28
N LEU A 31 -19.76 -10.80 25.18
CA LEU A 31 -20.10 -10.31 23.84
C LEU A 31 -21.60 -10.04 23.75
N ILE A 32 -21.98 -8.80 23.43
CA ILE A 32 -23.34 -8.41 23.06
C ILE A 32 -23.52 -8.75 21.57
N PRO A 33 -24.57 -9.50 21.16
CA PRO A 33 -24.80 -9.81 19.75
C PRO A 33 -25.33 -8.58 18.99
N ALA A 34 -24.81 -8.37 17.78
CA ALA A 34 -25.23 -7.30 16.87
C ALA A 34 -26.64 -7.56 16.30
N PRO A 35 -27.45 -6.51 16.04
CA PRO A 35 -28.78 -6.66 15.44
C PRO A 35 -28.71 -6.97 13.93
N PRO A 36 -29.68 -7.73 13.39
CA PRO A 36 -29.70 -8.10 11.97
C PRO A 36 -30.07 -6.93 11.06
N LEU A 37 -29.37 -6.83 9.92
CA LEU A 37 -29.63 -5.87 8.85
C LEU A 37 -30.87 -6.30 8.02
N SER A 38 -31.84 -5.39 7.87
CA SER A 38 -32.98 -5.57 6.96
C SER A 38 -32.57 -5.42 5.48
N PRO A 39 -33.17 -6.19 4.56
CA PRO A 39 -32.87 -6.09 3.13
C PRO A 39 -33.49 -4.84 2.49
N ALA A 40 -32.70 -4.18 1.64
CA ALA A 40 -33.09 -3.01 0.86
C ALA A 40 -34.11 -3.37 -0.23
N THR A 41 -35.27 -2.73 -0.19
CA THR A 41 -36.31 -2.80 -1.22
C THR A 41 -35.90 -1.95 -2.42
N TRP A 42 -35.76 -2.59 -3.58
CA TRP A 42 -35.54 -1.90 -4.86
C TRP A 42 -36.87 -1.37 -5.39
N VAL A 43 -37.00 -0.05 -5.49
CA VAL A 43 -38.13 0.61 -6.17
C VAL A 43 -37.78 0.75 -7.64
N THR A 44 -38.45 -0.02 -8.50
CA THR A 44 -38.39 0.12 -9.96
C THR A 44 -39.17 1.36 -10.40
N GLY A 45 -38.47 2.39 -10.87
CA GLY A 45 -39.06 3.58 -11.50
C GLY A 45 -39.39 3.33 -12.98
N ALA A 46 -40.65 3.61 -13.35
CA ALA A 46 -41.14 3.59 -14.72
C ALA A 46 -40.59 4.77 -15.55
N PRO A 47 -40.39 4.62 -16.88
CA PRO A 47 -39.91 5.71 -17.72
C PRO A 47 -41.08 6.61 -18.18
N LEU A 48 -40.94 7.91 -17.90
CA LEU A 48 -41.77 8.98 -18.47
C LEU A 48 -41.35 9.25 -19.91
N ALA A 49 -42.25 8.98 -20.86
CA ALA A 49 -42.12 9.35 -22.25
C ALA A 49 -42.31 10.88 -22.40
N LEU A 50 -41.30 11.56 -22.94
CA LEU A 50 -41.41 12.95 -23.38
C LEU A 50 -41.48 12.96 -24.91
N THR A 51 -42.71 13.15 -25.40
CA THR A 51 -42.99 13.62 -26.76
C THR A 51 -42.63 15.10 -26.87
N GLY A 52 -41.76 15.43 -27.82
CA GLY A 52 -41.39 16.80 -28.14
C GLY A 52 -40.75 16.88 -29.51
N GLU A 53 -41.56 16.93 -30.55
CA GLU A 53 -41.17 17.35 -31.90
C GLU A 53 -40.66 18.80 -31.85
N ALA A 54 -39.42 19.02 -32.30
CA ALA A 54 -38.91 20.34 -32.66
C ALA A 54 -38.38 20.31 -34.10
N LYS A 55 -39.08 21.07 -34.95
CA LYS A 55 -38.86 21.30 -36.37
C LYS A 55 -37.56 22.09 -36.61
N LEU A 56 -36.64 21.52 -37.40
CA LEU A 56 -35.47 22.23 -37.94
C LEU A 56 -35.80 22.84 -39.32
N PRO A 57 -35.44 24.10 -39.61
CA PRO A 57 -35.33 24.59 -40.98
C PRO A 57 -33.93 24.31 -41.53
N GLY A 58 -33.87 23.78 -42.75
CA GLY A 58 -32.62 23.51 -43.45
C GLY A 58 -32.01 24.75 -44.13
N ALA A 59 -30.70 24.71 -44.34
CA ALA A 59 -30.02 25.26 -45.50
C ALA A 59 -28.51 24.95 -45.42
N GLY A 60 -27.92 24.59 -46.57
CA GLY A 60 -26.53 24.94 -46.88
C GLY A 60 -25.48 23.85 -46.67
N VAL A 61 -25.31 22.99 -47.68
CA VAL A 61 -24.07 22.24 -47.90
C VAL A 61 -23.02 23.21 -48.47
N PRO A 62 -21.78 23.18 -47.94
CA PRO A 62 -20.64 23.36 -48.84
C PRO A 62 -19.53 22.32 -48.61
N GLY A 63 -19.06 21.77 -49.73
CA GLY A 63 -17.64 21.52 -49.97
C GLY A 63 -16.96 20.40 -49.19
N THR A 64 -16.86 19.23 -49.84
CA THR A 64 -15.88 18.18 -49.51
C THR A 64 -14.46 18.72 -49.68
N GLY A 65 -13.93 19.35 -48.62
CA GLY A 65 -12.51 19.66 -48.48
C GLY A 65 -11.78 18.43 -47.96
N SER A 66 -11.08 17.72 -48.85
CA SER A 66 -10.12 16.68 -48.46
C SER A 66 -9.01 17.31 -47.63
N PHE A 67 -9.11 17.19 -46.31
CA PHE A 67 -8.01 17.52 -45.41
C PHE A 67 -6.97 16.40 -45.54
N CYS A 68 -5.93 16.64 -46.34
CA CYS A 68 -4.74 15.80 -46.34
C CYS A 68 -4.09 15.92 -44.95
N VAL A 69 -4.39 14.98 -44.05
CA VAL A 69 -3.61 14.77 -42.83
C VAL A 69 -2.22 14.35 -43.31
N ARG A 70 -1.26 15.27 -43.23
CA ARG A 70 0.15 14.97 -43.49
C ARG A 70 0.56 13.81 -42.58
N PRO A 71 1.11 12.71 -43.11
CA PRO A 71 1.68 11.67 -42.26
C PRO A 71 2.77 12.29 -41.40
N ALA A 72 2.74 11.97 -40.10
CA ALA A 72 3.76 12.39 -39.16
C ALA A 72 5.16 11.94 -39.67
N PRO A 73 6.20 12.78 -39.54
CA PRO A 73 7.53 12.42 -40.00
C PRO A 73 8.02 11.17 -39.27
N SER A 74 8.29 10.12 -40.05
CA SER A 74 8.96 8.90 -39.64
C SER A 74 10.40 9.24 -39.22
N GLY A 75 10.63 9.43 -37.93
CA GLY A 75 11.98 9.81 -37.48
C GLY A 75 12.17 10.10 -35.99
N TRP A 76 11.18 9.81 -35.14
CA TRP A 76 11.41 9.83 -33.70
C TRP A 76 11.56 8.39 -33.20
N PRO A 77 12.64 8.04 -32.48
CA PRO A 77 12.72 6.75 -31.84
C PRO A 77 11.52 6.62 -30.89
N GLU A 78 10.78 5.53 -31.06
CA GLU A 78 9.70 5.11 -30.17
C GLU A 78 10.30 4.92 -28.78
N LEU A 79 10.26 5.98 -27.98
CA LEU A 79 10.56 5.87 -26.56
C LEU A 79 9.57 4.87 -25.96
N PRO A 80 10.05 3.88 -25.17
CA PRO A 80 9.16 2.90 -24.55
C PRO A 80 8.01 3.62 -23.87
N GLY A 81 6.80 3.13 -24.16
CA GLY A 81 5.53 3.80 -23.94
C GLY A 81 5.51 4.76 -22.75
N ARG A 82 5.08 5.98 -23.04
CA ARG A 82 4.79 7.02 -22.05
C ARG A 82 3.65 6.53 -21.13
N CYS A 83 3.94 5.67 -20.16
CA CYS A 83 3.02 5.19 -19.12
C CYS A 83 2.76 6.27 -18.04
N GLY A 84 2.70 7.54 -18.45
CA GLY A 84 2.84 8.69 -17.58
C GLY A 84 1.55 9.26 -17.00
N HIS A 85 0.35 8.87 -17.48
CA HIS A 85 -0.88 9.53 -17.05
C HIS A 85 -1.97 8.60 -16.51
N ASP A 86 -2.10 7.38 -17.03
CA ASP A 86 -3.33 6.59 -16.81
C ASP A 86 -3.17 5.40 -15.84
N GLY A 87 -2.10 5.37 -15.05
CA GLY A 87 -1.85 4.32 -14.06
C GLY A 87 -2.38 4.69 -12.66
N ALA A 88 -3.02 3.72 -11.99
CA ALA A 88 -3.30 3.82 -10.56
C ALA A 88 -1.98 4.12 -9.80
N SER A 89 -2.02 5.08 -8.89
CA SER A 89 -0.85 5.53 -8.15
C SER A 89 -1.22 5.83 -6.70
N PRO A 90 -1.05 4.87 -5.77
CA PRO A 90 -1.34 5.06 -4.37
C PRO A 90 -0.28 5.94 -3.71
N PHE A 91 -0.61 6.41 -2.52
CA PHE A 91 0.36 6.98 -1.60
C PHE A 91 1.09 5.87 -0.85
N LEU A 92 2.28 6.17 -0.34
CA LEU A 92 3.00 5.27 0.54
C LEU A 92 2.18 5.06 1.82
N ALA A 93 1.98 3.81 2.20
CA ALA A 93 1.31 3.43 3.44
C ALA A 93 1.90 2.12 3.96
N SER A 94 1.67 1.82 5.24
CA SER A 94 2.01 0.53 5.84
C SER A 94 0.74 -0.28 6.11
N VAL A 95 0.86 -1.60 6.13
CA VAL A 95 -0.23 -2.48 6.57
C VAL A 95 -0.26 -2.46 8.11
N LEU A 96 -1.41 -2.13 8.70
CA LEU A 96 -1.64 -2.13 10.15
C LEU A 96 -0.60 -1.35 10.99
N HIS A 97 0.03 -0.31 10.43
CA HIS A 97 1.08 0.46 11.10
C HIS A 97 2.25 -0.39 11.61
N ASN A 98 2.64 -1.40 10.82
CA ASN A 98 3.80 -2.23 11.10
C ASN A 98 5.04 -1.38 11.40
N GLY A 99 5.74 -1.73 12.48
CA GLY A 99 6.95 -1.02 12.91
C GLY A 99 6.73 0.07 13.96
N LEU A 100 5.49 0.49 14.25
CA LEU A 100 5.22 1.41 15.38
C LEU A 100 5.33 0.71 16.74
N GLY A 101 4.73 -0.48 16.87
CA GLY A 101 4.80 -1.29 18.10
C GLY A 101 5.74 -2.48 17.97
N ARG A 102 5.42 -3.39 17.06
CA ARG A 102 6.26 -4.53 16.69
C ARG A 102 6.22 -4.76 15.19
N TYR A 103 7.25 -5.45 14.68
CA TYR A 103 7.25 -5.95 13.32
C TYR A 103 6.46 -7.26 13.24
N VAL A 104 5.64 -7.40 12.20
CA VAL A 104 4.93 -8.63 11.84
C VAL A 104 5.21 -8.91 10.37
N GLN A 105 5.74 -10.09 10.08
CA GLN A 105 5.98 -10.54 8.71
C GLN A 105 4.64 -10.66 7.96
N GLN A 106 4.54 -10.05 6.78
CA GLN A 106 3.28 -9.96 6.03
C GLN A 106 3.01 -11.17 5.15
N LEU A 107 4.06 -11.87 4.72
CA LEU A 107 3.94 -13.12 3.99
C LEU A 107 3.37 -14.20 4.93
N GLN A 108 2.24 -14.78 4.56
CA GLN A 108 1.58 -15.84 5.34
C GLN A 108 1.89 -17.22 4.78
N ARG A 109 1.81 -17.37 3.45
CA ARG A 109 1.91 -18.66 2.80
C ARG A 109 2.68 -18.59 1.50
N LEU A 110 3.52 -19.59 1.26
CA LEU A 110 4.14 -19.86 -0.03
C LEU A 110 3.68 -21.21 -0.55
N SER A 111 3.13 -21.23 -1.75
CA SER A 111 2.73 -22.45 -2.45
C SER A 111 3.59 -22.63 -3.68
N PHE A 112 4.45 -23.64 -3.66
CA PHE A 112 5.26 -24.03 -4.80
C PHE A 112 4.52 -25.05 -5.65
N SER A 113 4.49 -24.83 -6.96
CA SER A 113 4.08 -25.82 -7.93
C SER A 113 5.26 -26.18 -8.81
N LEU A 114 5.71 -27.42 -8.69
CA LEU A 114 6.86 -27.95 -9.42
C LEU A 114 6.52 -29.31 -10.01
N SER A 115 7.23 -29.67 -11.08
CA SER A 115 7.13 -30.99 -11.70
C SER A 115 8.35 -31.83 -11.37
N ARG A 116 8.12 -33.14 -11.28
CA ARG A 116 9.18 -34.12 -11.01
C ARG A 116 10.17 -34.23 -12.16
N ASP A 117 9.68 -34.27 -13.41
CA ASP A 117 10.49 -34.70 -14.56
C ASP A 117 10.91 -33.56 -15.49
N ALA A 118 10.19 -32.42 -15.48
CA ALA A 118 10.46 -31.37 -16.46
C ALA A 118 11.82 -30.69 -16.19
N PRO A 119 12.60 -30.37 -17.23
CA PRO A 119 13.88 -29.66 -17.06
C PRO A 119 13.67 -28.22 -16.57
N SER A 120 12.53 -27.60 -16.90
CA SER A 120 12.17 -26.24 -16.48
C SER A 120 12.04 -26.07 -14.97
N SER A 121 11.78 -27.15 -14.23
CA SER A 121 11.66 -27.16 -12.76
C SER A 121 12.95 -27.59 -12.05
N ARG A 122 14.07 -27.78 -12.77
CA ARG A 122 15.32 -28.27 -12.17
C ARG A 122 15.78 -27.42 -10.98
N GLY A 123 15.87 -26.10 -11.15
CA GLY A 123 16.29 -25.20 -10.06
C GLY A 123 15.30 -25.18 -8.90
N ALA A 124 13.99 -25.27 -9.18
CA ALA A 124 12.97 -25.33 -8.14
C ALA A 124 13.05 -26.63 -7.30
N ARG A 125 13.39 -27.76 -7.92
CA ARG A 125 13.60 -29.03 -7.22
C ARG A 125 14.82 -28.96 -6.30
N GLU A 126 15.94 -28.48 -6.82
CA GLU A 126 17.18 -28.33 -6.05
C GLU A 126 17.02 -27.32 -4.89
N PHE A 127 16.27 -26.24 -5.08
CA PHE A 127 15.89 -25.31 -4.01
C PHE A 127 15.07 -25.98 -2.90
N VAL A 128 14.10 -26.83 -3.28
CA VAL A 128 13.29 -27.58 -2.31
C VAL A 128 14.10 -28.64 -1.55
N GLU A 129 15.12 -29.21 -2.17
CA GLU A 129 15.97 -30.21 -1.51
C GLU A 129 16.95 -29.57 -0.52
N ARG A 130 17.52 -28.40 -0.85
CA ARG A 130 18.61 -27.79 -0.08
C ARG A 130 18.18 -26.62 0.81
N GLU A 131 17.42 -25.67 0.28
CA GLU A 131 17.27 -24.34 0.89
C GLU A 131 15.92 -24.09 1.56
N VAL A 132 14.85 -24.76 1.10
CA VAL A 132 13.49 -24.48 1.61
C VAL A 132 13.34 -24.76 3.11
N ALA A 133 14.03 -25.80 3.60
CA ALA A 133 14.00 -26.16 5.02
C ALA A 133 14.67 -25.09 5.88
N ASP A 134 15.80 -24.54 5.42
CA ASP A 134 16.50 -23.46 6.13
C ASP A 134 15.75 -22.14 6.04
N PHE A 135 15.08 -21.87 4.92
CA PHE A 135 14.18 -20.73 4.81
C PHE A 135 12.98 -20.83 5.78
N ALA A 136 12.38 -22.02 5.93
CA ALA A 136 11.30 -22.24 6.90
C ALA A 136 11.75 -22.07 8.35
N ARG A 137 12.98 -22.51 8.69
CA ARG A 137 13.58 -22.31 10.02
C ARG A 137 13.81 -20.83 10.33
N ARG A 138 14.25 -20.04 9.34
CA ARG A 138 14.44 -18.59 9.48
C ARG A 138 13.12 -17.85 9.64
N ASN A 139 12.05 -18.33 9.01
CA ASN A 139 10.74 -17.67 8.96
C ASN A 139 9.64 -18.59 9.53
N PRO A 140 9.57 -18.79 10.86
CA PRO A 140 8.60 -19.70 11.46
C PRO A 140 7.14 -19.25 11.31
N GLY A 141 6.91 -17.97 10.96
CA GLY A 141 5.57 -17.43 10.71
C GLY A 141 5.01 -17.74 9.31
N VAL A 142 5.82 -18.30 8.40
CA VAL A 142 5.43 -18.57 7.01
C VAL A 142 5.15 -20.05 6.82
N VAL A 143 3.98 -20.37 6.30
CA VAL A 143 3.62 -21.75 5.95
C VAL A 143 4.01 -22.04 4.50
N ILE A 144 4.76 -23.11 4.28
CA ILE A 144 5.25 -23.47 2.93
C ILE A 144 4.60 -24.78 2.48
N TYR A 145 3.97 -24.76 1.32
CA TYR A 145 3.44 -25.94 0.65
C TYR A 145 4.23 -26.25 -0.60
N VAL A 146 4.55 -27.53 -0.78
CA VAL A 146 5.23 -28.04 -1.97
C VAL A 146 4.30 -29.00 -2.68
N ASN A 147 3.74 -28.55 -3.79
CA ASN A 147 2.89 -29.37 -4.65
C ASN A 147 3.71 -29.87 -5.83
N SER A 148 4.13 -31.14 -5.75
CA SER A 148 4.72 -31.86 -6.88
C SER A 148 3.60 -32.32 -7.80
N ARG A 149 3.40 -31.62 -8.92
CA ARG A 149 2.39 -31.95 -9.93
C ARG A 149 3.01 -31.84 -11.33
N PRO A 150 2.56 -32.64 -12.31
CA PRO A 150 2.99 -32.46 -13.70
C PRO A 150 2.65 -31.02 -14.16
N CYS A 151 3.67 -30.22 -14.42
CA CYS A 151 3.55 -28.84 -14.91
C CYS A 151 4.74 -28.47 -15.78
N CYS A 152 4.46 -27.75 -16.87
CA CYS A 152 5.50 -27.27 -17.79
C CYS A 152 6.22 -26.02 -17.25
N VAL A 153 5.50 -25.17 -16.52
CA VAL A 153 6.00 -23.90 -15.97
C VAL A 153 5.85 -23.96 -14.45
N PRO A 154 6.95 -24.09 -13.69
CA PRO A 154 6.90 -24.03 -12.24
C PRO A 154 6.60 -22.61 -11.76
N ARG A 155 5.87 -22.50 -10.65
CA ARG A 155 5.37 -21.23 -10.11
C ARG A 155 5.41 -21.21 -8.59
N VAL A 156 5.53 -20.02 -8.04
CA VAL A 156 5.38 -19.74 -6.62
C VAL A 156 4.21 -18.77 -6.43
N VAL A 157 3.32 -19.11 -5.51
CA VAL A 157 2.19 -18.26 -5.10
C VAL A 157 2.43 -17.81 -3.68
N ALA A 158 2.54 -16.51 -3.48
CA ALA A 158 2.70 -15.86 -2.20
C ALA A 158 1.39 -15.19 -1.76
N GLU A 159 0.89 -15.58 -0.60
CA GLU A 159 -0.30 -15.00 0.03
C GLU A 159 0.13 -14.12 1.21
N TYR A 160 -0.42 -12.92 1.28
CA TYR A 160 -0.11 -11.93 2.31
C TYR A 160 -1.30 -11.73 3.25
N LEU A 161 -1.04 -11.20 4.46
CA LEU A 161 -2.07 -10.94 5.48
C LEU A 161 -3.18 -9.99 5.03
N ASN A 162 -2.89 -9.08 4.10
CA ASN A 162 -3.88 -8.17 3.52
C ASN A 162 -4.79 -8.85 2.47
N GLY A 163 -4.62 -10.15 2.22
CA GLY A 163 -5.35 -10.91 1.21
C GLY A 163 -4.78 -10.77 -0.20
N ALA A 164 -3.69 -10.02 -0.40
CA ALA A 164 -3.04 -9.94 -1.69
C ALA A 164 -2.39 -11.28 -2.04
N VAL A 165 -2.48 -11.64 -3.31
CA VAL A 165 -1.86 -12.86 -3.85
C VAL A 165 -0.90 -12.44 -4.97
N ARG A 166 0.35 -12.89 -4.86
CA ARG A 166 1.38 -12.67 -5.88
C ARG A 166 1.83 -14.00 -6.44
N GLU A 167 1.63 -14.16 -7.74
CA GLU A 167 2.11 -15.33 -8.47
C GLU A 167 3.33 -14.93 -9.30
N GLU A 168 4.44 -15.60 -9.06
CA GLU A 168 5.67 -15.41 -9.84
C GLU A 168 6.08 -16.74 -10.49
N SER A 169 6.48 -16.69 -11.77
CA SER A 169 7.02 -17.86 -12.46
C SER A 169 8.48 -18.07 -12.07
N ILE A 170 8.85 -19.33 -11.84
CA ILE A 170 10.24 -19.74 -11.52
C ILE A 170 10.83 -20.62 -12.63
N HIS A 171 10.37 -20.40 -13.86
CA HIS A 171 10.76 -21.17 -15.03
C HIS A 171 12.24 -20.99 -15.36
N CYS A 172 12.99 -22.10 -15.43
CA CYS A 172 14.40 -22.14 -15.83
C CYS A 172 15.32 -21.20 -15.03
N LYS A 173 14.96 -20.89 -13.78
CA LYS A 173 15.78 -20.10 -12.87
C LYS A 173 16.79 -20.96 -12.11
N SER A 174 17.92 -20.37 -11.73
CA SER A 174 18.89 -21.01 -10.84
C SER A 174 18.37 -21.06 -9.40
N VAL A 175 19.03 -21.84 -8.54
CA VAL A 175 18.65 -21.96 -7.13
C VAL A 175 18.79 -20.61 -6.43
N GLU A 176 19.89 -19.90 -6.69
CA GLU A 176 20.22 -18.61 -6.09
C GLU A 176 19.22 -17.52 -6.53
N GLU A 177 18.80 -17.54 -7.80
CA GLU A 177 17.76 -16.65 -8.32
C GLU A 177 16.42 -16.94 -7.64
N ILE A 178 16.09 -18.20 -7.38
CA ILE A 178 14.86 -18.58 -6.66
C ILE A 178 14.96 -18.17 -5.19
N ALA A 179 16.12 -18.34 -4.56
CA ALA A 179 16.36 -17.95 -3.17
C ALA A 179 16.17 -16.45 -2.96
N THR A 180 16.78 -15.64 -3.84
CA THR A 180 16.64 -14.18 -3.82
C THR A 180 15.20 -13.75 -4.13
N LEU A 181 14.51 -14.45 -5.03
CA LEU A 181 13.09 -14.22 -5.31
C LEU A 181 12.20 -14.46 -4.10
N VAL A 182 12.39 -15.61 -3.44
CA VAL A 182 11.60 -16.02 -2.26
C VAL A 182 11.89 -15.09 -1.09
N GLN A 183 13.14 -14.69 -0.89
CA GLN A 183 13.50 -13.70 0.13
C GLN A 183 12.84 -12.34 -0.16
N LYS A 184 12.88 -11.87 -1.42
CA LYS A 184 12.18 -10.65 -1.85
C LYS A 184 10.67 -10.74 -1.56
N LEU A 185 10.02 -11.87 -1.81
CA LEU A 185 8.60 -12.07 -1.50
C LEU A 185 8.34 -12.06 0.02
N ALA A 186 9.27 -12.57 0.83
CA ALA A 186 9.18 -12.56 2.28
C ALA A 186 9.31 -11.15 2.88
N ASP A 187 10.13 -10.30 2.25
CA ASP A 187 10.40 -8.93 2.69
C ASP A 187 9.33 -7.94 2.18
N GLN A 188 8.49 -8.34 1.24
CA GLN A 188 7.40 -7.54 0.71
C GLN A 188 6.18 -7.50 1.65
N SER A 189 5.42 -6.42 1.56
CA SER A 189 4.22 -6.18 2.40
C SER A 189 2.91 -6.70 1.79
N GLY A 190 2.92 -7.12 0.52
CA GLY A 190 1.71 -7.45 -0.23
C GLY A 190 0.95 -6.26 -0.81
N LEU A 191 1.47 -5.03 -0.67
CA LEU A 191 0.92 -3.86 -1.37
C LEU A 191 1.18 -3.94 -2.87
N GLU A 192 0.43 -3.16 -3.64
CA GLU A 192 0.57 -3.16 -5.09
C GLU A 192 1.88 -2.53 -5.56
N VAL A 193 2.62 -3.24 -6.42
CA VAL A 193 3.88 -2.77 -7.01
C VAL A 193 3.56 -1.86 -8.18
N ILE A 194 3.14 -0.64 -7.85
CA ILE A 194 2.80 0.45 -8.78
C ILE A 194 3.49 1.73 -8.34
N ARG A 195 3.45 2.75 -9.19
CA ARG A 195 4.14 4.02 -8.93
C ARG A 195 3.58 4.68 -7.67
N ILE A 196 4.43 4.78 -6.65
CA ILE A 196 4.15 5.52 -5.43
C ILE A 196 4.25 7.02 -5.71
N ARG A 197 3.23 7.79 -5.30
CA ARG A 197 3.20 9.25 -5.56
C ARG A 197 4.23 10.04 -4.77
N LYS A 198 4.35 9.76 -3.47
CA LYS A 198 5.24 10.45 -2.54
C LYS A 198 6.04 9.42 -1.75
N PRO A 199 7.38 9.55 -1.66
CA PRO A 199 8.23 8.59 -0.94
C PRO A 199 8.19 8.77 0.58
N PHE A 200 7.33 9.66 1.09
CA PHE A 200 7.12 9.89 2.51
C PHE A 200 5.63 9.94 2.81
N HIS A 201 5.28 9.56 4.03
CA HIS A 201 3.92 9.61 4.56
C HIS A 201 3.99 10.01 6.03
N THR A 202 3.09 10.89 6.44
CA THR A 202 2.92 11.32 7.83
C THR A 202 1.45 11.64 8.07
N ASP A 203 0.90 11.13 9.17
CA ASP A 203 -0.46 11.48 9.62
C ASP A 203 -0.50 12.85 10.31
N SER A 204 0.64 13.32 10.81
CA SER A 204 0.80 14.60 11.50
C SER A 204 1.79 15.50 10.76
N PRO A 205 1.35 16.26 9.74
CA PRO A 205 2.24 17.06 8.90
C PRO A 205 2.72 18.37 9.53
N SER A 206 2.01 18.94 10.52
CA SER A 206 2.42 20.14 11.24
C SER A 206 2.33 19.95 12.75
N ILE A 207 3.29 20.51 13.49
CA ILE A 207 3.39 20.44 14.95
C ILE A 207 2.91 21.74 15.60
N GLN A 208 3.20 22.90 15.00
CA GLN A 208 2.90 24.23 15.57
C GLN A 208 1.62 24.87 14.99
N GLY A 209 0.86 24.11 14.21
CA GLY A 209 -0.27 24.60 13.43
C GLY A 209 0.07 24.74 11.95
N GLN A 210 -0.89 24.42 11.09
CA GLN A 210 -0.71 24.59 9.65
C GLN A 210 -0.70 26.08 9.32
N TRP A 211 0.20 26.50 8.42
CA TRP A 211 0.20 27.88 7.94
C TRP A 211 -1.16 28.25 7.35
N HIS A 212 -1.68 29.41 7.74
CA HIS A 212 -2.85 30.02 7.15
C HIS A 212 -2.55 31.49 6.83
N PRO A 213 -3.30 32.14 5.92
CA PRO A 213 -3.01 33.52 5.51
C PRO A 213 -2.95 34.55 6.64
N PHE A 214 -3.58 34.27 7.79
CA PHE A 214 -3.62 35.14 8.96
C PHE A 214 -2.56 34.84 10.04
N THR A 215 -1.69 33.84 9.86
CA THR A 215 -0.73 33.41 10.90
C THR A 215 0.21 34.54 11.34
N ASN A 216 0.73 35.32 10.37
CA ASN A 216 1.66 36.42 10.64
C ASN A 216 0.99 37.79 10.48
N LYS A 217 -0.33 37.89 10.70
CA LYS A 217 -1.06 39.15 10.60
C LYS A 217 -1.50 39.61 11.99
N PRO A 218 -1.19 40.86 12.40
CA PRO A 218 -1.67 41.38 13.67
C PRO A 218 -3.20 41.53 13.62
N THR A 219 -3.85 41.33 14.76
CA THR A 219 -5.30 41.54 14.89
C THR A 219 -5.55 43.03 15.15
N THR A 220 -6.45 43.65 14.38
CA THR A 220 -6.88 45.05 14.61
C THR A 220 -7.72 45.14 15.87
N LEU A 221 -7.63 46.27 16.59
CA LEU A 221 -8.47 46.50 17.77
C LEU A 221 -9.96 46.41 17.36
N GLY A 222 -10.73 45.59 18.08
CA GLY A 222 -12.13 45.33 17.78
C GLY A 222 -12.38 44.53 16.49
N GLY A 223 -11.35 43.93 15.87
CA GLY A 223 -11.49 43.07 14.70
C GLY A 223 -12.01 43.78 13.45
N LEU A 224 -11.89 45.11 13.40
CA LEU A 224 -12.40 45.90 12.28
C LEU A 224 -11.69 45.58 10.98
N ARG A 225 -12.47 45.56 9.91
CA ARG A 225 -11.94 45.53 8.55
C ARG A 225 -11.39 46.90 8.16
N PRO A 226 -10.49 46.96 7.17
CA PRO A 226 -10.05 48.24 6.63
C PRO A 226 -11.25 49.08 6.17
N ARG A 227 -11.32 50.34 6.63
CA ARG A 227 -12.39 51.32 6.33
C ARG A 227 -13.76 51.02 6.96
N GLU A 228 -13.82 50.21 8.00
CA GLU A 228 -15.04 49.98 8.79
C GLU A 228 -15.15 51.01 9.92
N VAL A 229 -16.27 51.73 10.01
CA VAL A 229 -16.53 52.71 11.06
C VAL A 229 -17.16 51.98 12.25
N GLN A 230 -16.50 52.04 13.41
CA GLN A 230 -17.05 51.56 14.68
C GLN A 230 -18.13 52.55 15.14
N ASP A 231 -19.31 52.04 15.53
CA ASP A 231 -20.45 52.80 16.03
C ASP A 231 -21.05 53.86 15.08
N ALA A 232 -21.68 53.41 13.99
CA ALA A 232 -22.68 54.23 13.29
C ALA A 232 -23.98 54.45 14.11
N ALA A 233 -24.10 53.84 15.30
CA ALA A 233 -25.33 53.80 16.11
C ALA A 233 -25.39 54.79 17.28
N LEU A 234 -24.37 55.60 17.54
CA LEU A 234 -24.38 56.59 18.66
C LEU A 234 -24.54 58.05 18.21
N ALA A 235 -24.61 58.34 16.91
CA ALA A 235 -24.63 59.71 16.38
C ALA A 235 -26.04 60.29 16.09
N GLN A 236 -27.14 59.62 16.46
CA GLN A 236 -28.51 60.11 16.19
C GLN A 236 -29.33 60.55 17.41
N THR A 237 -28.76 60.64 18.61
CA THR A 237 -29.51 61.11 19.80
C THR A 237 -28.83 62.29 20.47
N GLN A 238 -28.91 63.47 19.84
CA GLN A 238 -29.01 64.76 20.54
C GLN A 238 -29.24 65.87 19.51
N VAL A 239 -30.51 66.24 19.33
CA VAL A 239 -30.89 67.57 18.87
C VAL A 239 -31.76 68.14 19.99
N PRO A 240 -31.45 69.35 20.52
CA PRO A 240 -32.15 69.97 21.64
C PRO A 240 -33.59 70.40 21.30
#